data_AF-A0A6N2N5B2-F1
#
_entry.id   AF-A0A6N2N5B2-F1
#
_cell.length_a   1.000
_cell.length_b   1.000
_cell.length_c   1.000
_cell.angle_alpha   90.00
_cell.angle_beta   90.00
_cell.angle_gamma   90.00
#
_symmetry.space_group_name_H-M   'P 1'
#
loop_
_entity.id
_entity.type
_entity.pdbx_description
1 polymer ?
#
loop_
_entity_poly.entity_id
_entity_poly.type
_entity_poly.pdbx_seq_one_letter_code
_entity_poly.pdbx_strand_id
1 'polypeptide(L)'
;MGLKKSINRRRIIYRQAVVTLLKAAKIKNTRIYDADHEVLKAFKGSGIEIIIGLGNEYLKEIAVGEDRAMNWIKENVQPFLPGTSIVGIAVGNEILAATTMNYGRLDLTKVVEVSSPHSEAVFTNSFPPSACIFRDDISIYMKPLLQFFSQIGSPFYINAYPFLAY
;
A
#
# COMPACT_ATOMS: atom_id res chain seq x y z
N MET A 1 12.95 9.22 0.35
CA MET A 1 12.88 8.70 -1.02
C MET A 1 12.79 7.18 -0.92
N GLY A 2 11.60 6.61 -1.17
CA GLY A 2 11.36 5.16 -1.08
C GLY A 2 11.45 4.51 -2.45
N LEU A 3 11.99 3.29 -2.51
CA LEU A 3 12.10 2.54 -3.76
C LEU A 3 10.85 1.68 -3.98
N LYS A 4 10.31 1.67 -5.20
CA LYS A 4 9.30 0.70 -5.65
C LYS A 4 10.02 -0.50 -6.25
N LYS A 5 9.77 -1.71 -5.75
CA LYS A 5 10.29 -2.93 -6.37
C LYS A 5 9.23 -4.01 -6.47
N SER A 6 8.92 -4.42 -7.70
CA SER A 6 8.16 -5.65 -7.98
C SER A 6 9.14 -6.82 -7.96
N ILE A 7 9.00 -7.73 -6.99
CA ILE A 7 9.84 -8.93 -6.88
C ILE A 7 9.09 -10.07 -7.58
N ASN A 8 9.55 -10.43 -8.78
CA ASN A 8 8.95 -11.52 -9.56
C ASN A 8 9.37 -12.90 -9.00
N ARG A 9 8.41 -13.84 -8.88
CA ARG A 9 8.45 -15.10 -8.09
C ARG A 9 9.50 -16.18 -8.47
N ARG A 10 10.54 -15.90 -9.26
CA ARG A 10 11.50 -16.92 -9.73
C ARG A 10 12.93 -16.63 -9.22
N ARG A 11 13.31 -17.30 -8.12
CA ARG A 11 14.67 -17.58 -7.56
C ARG A 11 14.94 -16.99 -6.17
N ILE A 12 15.08 -17.91 -5.21
CA ILE A 12 15.35 -17.67 -3.77
C ILE A 12 16.61 -16.82 -3.51
N ILE A 13 17.64 -16.95 -4.35
CA ILE A 13 18.93 -16.23 -4.23
C ILE A 13 18.75 -14.70 -4.35
N TYR A 14 17.73 -14.21 -5.04
CA TYR A 14 17.55 -12.78 -5.25
C TYR A 14 17.03 -12.04 -4.01
N ARG A 15 16.26 -12.67 -3.13
CA ARG A 15 15.54 -11.95 -2.05
C ARG A 15 16.50 -11.33 -1.03
N GLN A 16 17.47 -12.11 -0.54
CA GLN A 16 18.49 -11.59 0.39
C GLN A 16 19.46 -10.62 -0.31
N ALA A 17 19.76 -10.87 -1.59
CA ALA A 17 20.57 -9.96 -2.39
C ALA A 17 19.87 -8.60 -2.58
N VAL A 18 18.55 -8.57 -2.76
CA VAL A 18 17.76 -7.33 -2.79
C VAL A 18 17.90 -6.57 -1.48
N VAL A 19 17.69 -7.22 -0.33
CA VAL A 19 17.81 -6.56 0.97
C VAL A 19 19.21 -6.00 1.19
N THR A 20 20.23 -6.78 0.84
CA THR A 20 21.64 -6.36 0.91
C THR A 20 21.90 -5.13 0.03
N LEU A 21 21.39 -5.14 -1.21
CA LEU A 21 21.50 -4.02 -2.13
C LEU A 21 20.78 -2.77 -1.60
N LEU A 22 19.57 -2.91 -1.07
CA LEU A 22 18.81 -1.79 -0.49
C LEU A 22 19.58 -1.16 0.68
N LYS A 23 20.16 -1.99 1.57
CA LYS A 23 21.01 -1.52 2.67
C LYS A 23 22.27 -0.81 2.16
N ALA A 24 22.96 -1.40 1.17
CA ALA A 24 24.14 -0.79 0.57
C ALA A 24 23.83 0.56 -0.08
N ALA A 25 22.65 0.68 -0.71
CA ALA A 25 22.12 1.91 -1.27
C ALA A 25 21.56 2.90 -0.22
N LYS A 26 21.68 2.59 1.08
CA LYS A 26 21.16 3.40 2.21
C LYS A 26 19.65 3.68 2.12
N ILE A 27 18.90 2.79 1.47
CA ILE A 27 17.45 2.87 1.38
C ILE A 27 16.87 2.45 2.72
N LYS A 28 16.06 3.33 3.31
CA LYS A 28 15.44 3.10 4.63
C LYS A 28 14.01 2.60 4.55
N ASN A 29 13.33 2.84 3.43
CA ASN A 29 11.95 2.43 3.23
C ASN A 29 11.71 1.91 1.81
N THR A 30 10.82 0.92 1.70
CA THR A 30 10.44 0.31 0.43
C THR A 30 8.98 -0.09 0.44
N ARG A 31 8.38 -0.17 -0.74
CA ARG A 31 7.05 -0.77 -0.93
C ARG A 31 7.18 -2.10 -1.65
N ILE A 32 6.48 -3.12 -1.15
CA ILE A 32 6.28 -4.43 -1.78
C ILE A 32 4.80 -4.50 -2.17
N TYR A 33 4.50 -5.11 -3.32
CA TYR A 33 3.14 -5.12 -3.89
C TYR A 33 2.30 -6.32 -3.46
N ASP A 34 2.91 -7.28 -2.78
CA ASP A 34 2.27 -8.45 -2.20
C ASP A 34 2.81 -8.71 -0.77
N ALA A 35 2.34 -9.79 -0.17
CA ALA A 35 2.84 -10.29 1.11
C ALA A 35 3.56 -11.64 0.92
N ASP A 36 4.53 -11.74 0.00
CA ASP A 36 5.36 -12.95 -0.13
C ASP A 36 6.16 -13.21 1.16
N HIS A 37 5.80 -14.28 1.88
CA HIS A 37 6.38 -14.64 3.17
C HIS A 37 7.90 -14.82 3.13
N GLU A 38 8.45 -15.31 2.01
CA GLU A 38 9.89 -15.50 1.86
C GLU A 38 10.61 -14.17 1.63
N VAL A 39 9.94 -13.21 0.99
CA VAL A 39 10.45 -11.84 0.91
C VAL A 39 10.43 -11.21 2.29
N LEU A 40 9.32 -11.29 3.03
CA LEU A 40 9.21 -10.73 4.37
C LEU A 40 10.26 -11.33 5.33
N LYS A 41 10.50 -12.64 5.28
CA LYS A 41 11.59 -13.29 6.03
C LYS A 41 12.96 -12.71 5.71
N ALA A 42 13.25 -12.41 4.44
CA ALA A 42 14.54 -11.84 4.04
C ALA A 42 14.78 -10.43 4.61
N PHE A 43 13.70 -9.67 4.86
CA PHE A 43 13.78 -8.34 5.47
C PHE A 43 13.90 -8.37 7.01
N LYS A 44 13.76 -9.54 7.65
CA LYS A 44 13.89 -9.67 9.10
C LYS A 44 15.24 -9.12 9.59
N GLY A 45 15.20 -8.21 10.56
CA GLY A 45 16.39 -7.58 11.12
C GLY A 45 17.16 -6.65 10.15
N SER A 46 16.59 -6.34 8.99
CA SER A 46 17.25 -5.46 8.02
C SER A 46 17.27 -3.99 8.46
N GLY A 47 16.29 -3.58 9.28
CA GLY A 47 16.04 -2.20 9.66
C GLY A 47 15.39 -1.35 8.57
N ILE A 48 15.00 -1.96 7.44
CA ILE A 48 14.27 -1.28 6.36
C ILE A 48 12.78 -1.34 6.67
N GLU A 49 12.14 -0.18 6.68
CA GLU A 49 10.69 -0.06 6.83
C GLU A 49 9.97 -0.48 5.54
N ILE A 50 8.87 -1.23 5.68
CA ILE A 50 8.15 -1.81 4.56
C ILE A 50 6.69 -1.45 4.63
N ILE A 51 6.17 -0.94 3.51
CA ILE A 51 4.75 -0.96 3.22
C ILE A 51 4.47 -2.20 2.35
N ILE A 52 3.58 -3.08 2.80
CA ILE A 52 3.18 -4.27 2.05
C ILE A 52 1.89 -4.02 1.30
N GLY A 53 1.75 -4.65 0.14
CA GLY A 53 0.56 -4.53 -0.70
C GLY A 53 -0.43 -5.64 -0.40
N LEU A 54 -1.69 -5.26 -0.24
CA LEU A 54 -2.82 -6.17 -0.33
C LEU A 54 -3.36 -6.07 -1.76
N GLY A 55 -3.23 -7.16 -2.51
CA GLY A 55 -3.54 -7.21 -3.94
C GLY A 55 -5.01 -6.92 -4.26
N ASN A 56 -5.26 -6.39 -5.47
CA ASN A 56 -6.60 -6.01 -5.90
C ASN A 56 -7.61 -7.18 -5.89
N GLU A 57 -7.12 -8.40 -6.01
CA GLU A 57 -7.88 -9.65 -5.98
C GLU A 57 -8.57 -9.91 -4.63
N TYR A 58 -7.99 -9.45 -3.52
CA TYR A 58 -8.52 -9.70 -2.17
C TYR A 58 -9.57 -8.67 -1.73
N LEU A 59 -9.77 -7.61 -2.51
CA LEU A 59 -10.56 -6.46 -2.08
C LEU A 59 -12.05 -6.79 -1.94
N LYS A 60 -12.58 -7.64 -2.83
CA LYS A 60 -13.98 -8.09 -2.73
C LYS A 60 -14.19 -8.88 -1.45
N GLU A 61 -13.27 -9.77 -1.11
CA GLU A 61 -13.39 -10.62 0.08
C GLU A 61 -13.24 -9.81 1.37
N ILE A 62 -12.32 -8.85 1.38
CA ILE A 62 -12.04 -7.98 2.53
C ILE A 62 -13.13 -6.93 2.73
N ALA A 63 -13.76 -6.45 1.66
CA ALA A 63 -14.90 -5.55 1.75
C ALA A 63 -16.13 -6.20 2.42
N VAL A 64 -16.26 -7.53 2.33
CA VAL A 64 -17.43 -8.27 2.80
C VAL A 64 -17.40 -8.54 4.30
N GLY A 65 -16.22 -8.57 4.95
CA GLY A 65 -16.16 -8.85 6.38
C GLY A 65 -14.83 -8.49 7.04
N GLU A 66 -14.92 -7.86 8.20
CA GLU A 66 -13.79 -7.53 9.07
C GLU A 66 -12.96 -8.77 9.44
N ASP A 67 -13.62 -9.90 9.70
CA ASP A 67 -12.95 -11.17 10.00
C ASP A 67 -12.01 -11.62 8.88
N ARG A 68 -12.37 -11.38 7.61
CA ARG A 68 -11.53 -11.75 6.46
C ARG A 68 -10.27 -10.92 6.43
N ALA A 69 -10.37 -9.63 6.71
CA ALA A 69 -9.23 -8.73 6.78
C ALA A 69 -8.32 -9.06 7.98
N MET A 70 -8.93 -9.34 9.14
CA MET A 70 -8.20 -9.74 10.33
C MET A 70 -7.48 -11.08 10.13
N ASN A 71 -8.10 -12.04 9.45
CA ASN A 71 -7.45 -13.30 9.10
C ASN A 71 -6.27 -13.06 8.13
N TRP A 72 -6.47 -12.22 7.11
CA TRP A 72 -5.37 -11.86 6.21
C TRP A 72 -4.18 -11.26 6.97
N ILE A 73 -4.41 -10.41 7.98
CA ILE A 73 -3.34 -9.84 8.81
C ILE A 73 -2.68 -10.89 9.70
N LYS A 74 -3.47 -11.76 10.33
CA LYS A 74 -2.95 -12.85 11.17
C LYS A 74 -2.04 -13.79 10.37
N GLU A 75 -2.34 -13.99 9.09
CA GLU A 75 -1.58 -14.87 8.21
C GLU A 75 -0.38 -14.18 7.56
N ASN A 76 -0.53 -12.90 7.16
CA ASN A 76 0.42 -12.24 6.26
C ASN A 76 1.27 -11.14 6.93
N VAL A 77 0.90 -10.70 8.13
CA VAL A 77 1.58 -9.57 8.81
C VAL A 77 2.09 -9.97 10.18
N GLN A 78 1.20 -10.45 11.06
CA GLN A 78 1.55 -10.78 12.45
C GLN A 78 2.75 -11.73 12.59
N PRO A 79 2.92 -12.79 11.76
CA PRO A 79 4.04 -13.71 11.91
C PRO A 79 5.42 -13.09 11.66
N PHE A 80 5.48 -11.92 11.03
CA PHE A 80 6.71 -11.24 10.67
C PHE A 80 7.07 -10.10 11.63
N LEU A 81 6.12 -9.67 12.47
CA LEU A 81 6.33 -8.64 13.49
C LEU A 81 6.88 -9.24 14.80
N PRO A 82 7.70 -8.50 15.57
CA PRO A 82 8.35 -7.23 15.21
C PRO A 82 9.65 -7.44 14.41
N GLY A 83 9.99 -8.69 14.06
CA GLY A 83 11.28 -9.02 13.43
C GLY A 83 11.52 -8.33 12.08
N THR A 84 10.45 -8.01 11.36
CA THR A 84 10.45 -7.23 10.12
C THR A 84 9.71 -5.93 10.36
N SER A 85 10.29 -4.80 9.97
CA SER A 85 9.71 -3.47 10.20
C SER A 85 8.60 -3.16 9.20
N ILE A 86 7.44 -3.83 9.34
CA ILE A 86 6.24 -3.53 8.55
C ILE A 86 5.55 -2.32 9.18
N VAL A 87 5.51 -1.20 8.45
CA VAL A 87 4.96 0.07 8.94
C VAL A 87 3.57 0.38 8.37
N GLY A 88 3.21 -0.27 7.27
CA GLY A 88 1.92 -0.03 6.63
C GLY A 88 1.46 -1.14 5.68
N ILE A 89 0.16 -1.12 5.38
CA ILE A 89 -0.52 -1.92 4.38
C ILE A 89 -1.13 -0.97 3.34
N ALA A 90 -0.73 -1.15 2.09
CA ALA A 90 -1.36 -0.52 0.94
C ALA A 90 -2.47 -1.44 0.40
N VAL A 91 -3.72 -1.09 0.67
CA VAL A 91 -4.92 -1.82 0.24
C VAL A 91 -5.27 -1.45 -1.19
N GLY A 92 -4.95 -2.36 -2.10
CA GLY A 92 -5.09 -2.18 -3.53
C GLY A 92 -4.04 -1.25 -4.16
N ASN A 93 -4.14 -1.10 -5.48
CA ASN A 93 -3.33 -0.17 -6.26
C ASN A 93 -4.14 0.38 -7.45
N GLU A 94 -4.23 1.71 -7.53
CA GLU A 94 -4.83 2.49 -8.62
C GLU A 94 -6.28 2.15 -8.91
N ILE A 95 -7.08 2.05 -7.84
CA ILE A 95 -8.49 1.71 -7.95
C ILE A 95 -9.29 2.98 -8.20
N LEU A 96 -9.89 3.06 -9.38
CA LEU A 96 -10.63 4.24 -9.83
C LEU A 96 -12.08 4.25 -9.34
N ALA A 97 -12.68 3.08 -9.22
CA ALA A 97 -14.02 2.90 -8.68
C ALA A 97 -13.89 2.28 -7.30
N ALA A 98 -14.00 3.07 -6.23
CA ALA A 98 -14.12 2.51 -4.90
C ALA A 98 -15.52 1.89 -4.78
N THR A 99 -15.69 0.68 -5.32
CA THR A 99 -16.76 -0.21 -4.89
C THR A 99 -16.55 -0.45 -3.39
N THR A 100 -17.21 0.38 -2.59
CA THR A 100 -17.73 0.05 -1.26
C THR A 100 -16.75 -0.72 -0.37
N MET A 101 -15.47 -0.36 -0.38
CA MET A 101 -14.59 -0.84 0.68
C MET A 101 -14.95 -0.03 1.91
N ASN A 102 -15.71 -0.67 2.80
CA ASN A 102 -16.02 -0.15 4.12
C ASN A 102 -14.75 -0.22 4.98
N TYR A 103 -13.75 0.60 4.63
CA TYR A 103 -12.49 0.68 5.35
C TYR A 103 -12.71 1.05 6.84
N GLY A 104 -13.83 1.70 7.17
CA GLY A 104 -14.21 2.04 8.54
C GLY A 104 -14.45 0.86 9.49
N ARG A 105 -14.55 -0.38 8.99
CA ARG A 105 -14.70 -1.60 9.81
C ARG A 105 -13.38 -2.30 10.10
N LEU A 106 -12.28 -1.75 9.62
CA LEU A 106 -10.97 -2.36 9.73
C LEU A 106 -10.23 -1.69 10.89
N ASP A 107 -10.35 -2.24 12.12
CA ASP A 107 -9.55 -1.84 13.30
C ASP A 107 -8.06 -2.24 13.17
N LEU A 108 -7.55 -2.22 11.94
CA LEU A 108 -6.18 -2.58 11.56
C LEU A 108 -5.18 -1.46 11.91
N THR A 109 -5.70 -0.26 12.15
CA THR A 109 -4.96 0.97 12.46
C THR A 109 -4.17 0.88 13.75
N LYS A 110 -4.52 -0.06 14.64
CA LYS A 110 -3.79 -0.32 15.88
C LYS A 110 -2.44 -1.02 15.66
N VAL A 111 -2.23 -1.64 14.50
CA VAL A 111 -1.04 -2.45 14.22
C VAL A 111 -0.14 -1.82 13.17
N VAL A 112 -0.72 -1.28 12.09
CA VAL A 112 0.01 -0.71 10.94
C VAL A 112 -0.82 0.36 10.24
N GLU A 113 -0.16 1.31 9.56
CA GLU A 113 -0.84 2.33 8.73
C GLU A 113 -1.61 1.66 7.59
N VAL A 114 -2.87 2.04 7.34
CA VAL A 114 -3.65 1.54 6.20
C VAL A 114 -3.82 2.65 5.19
N SER A 115 -3.43 2.39 3.95
CA SER A 115 -3.56 3.36 2.86
C SER A 115 -4.07 2.71 1.57
N SER A 116 -4.41 3.52 0.56
CA SER A 116 -4.72 3.03 -0.79
C SER A 116 -4.05 3.95 -1.80
N PRO A 117 -3.06 3.46 -2.58
CA PRO A 117 -2.37 4.28 -3.57
C PRO A 117 -3.17 4.46 -4.85
N HIS A 118 -3.31 5.70 -5.30
CA HIS A 118 -4.12 6.09 -6.47
C HIS A 118 -3.25 6.57 -7.64
N SER A 119 -3.77 6.48 -8.85
CA SER A 119 -3.16 7.10 -10.03
C SER A 119 -3.50 8.58 -10.07
N GLU A 120 -2.68 9.42 -10.72
CA GLU A 120 -3.04 10.81 -11.04
C GLU A 120 -4.32 10.92 -11.89
N ALA A 121 -4.73 9.84 -12.57
CA ALA A 121 -5.99 9.75 -13.31
C ALA A 121 -7.25 9.94 -12.44
N VAL A 122 -7.12 10.03 -11.11
CA VAL A 122 -8.21 10.46 -10.23
C VAL A 122 -8.55 11.96 -10.38
N PHE A 123 -7.63 12.76 -10.93
CA PHE A 123 -7.83 14.18 -11.12
C PHE A 123 -8.38 14.49 -12.51
N THR A 124 -9.27 15.48 -12.60
CA THR A 124 -9.75 16.03 -13.89
C THR A 124 -8.64 16.82 -14.58
N ASN A 125 -7.86 17.55 -13.79
CA ASN A 125 -6.79 18.43 -14.23
C ASN A 125 -5.73 18.50 -13.13
N SER A 126 -4.46 18.65 -13.51
CA SER A 126 -3.34 18.80 -12.59
C SER A 126 -2.59 20.13 -12.75
N PHE A 127 -3.01 20.98 -13.70
CA PHE A 127 -2.42 22.29 -13.96
C PHE A 127 -3.48 23.40 -14.14
N PRO A 128 -3.27 24.59 -13.53
CA PRO A 128 -2.31 24.83 -12.46
C PRO A 128 -2.67 23.98 -11.22
N PRO A 129 -1.70 23.62 -10.36
CA PRO A 129 -1.98 22.77 -9.19
C PRO A 129 -3.10 23.30 -8.29
N SER A 130 -3.27 24.63 -8.20
CA SER A 130 -4.33 25.28 -7.44
C SER A 130 -5.75 25.03 -7.97
N ALA A 131 -5.88 24.61 -9.23
CA ALA A 131 -7.17 24.29 -9.87
C ALA A 131 -7.46 22.78 -9.88
N CYS A 132 -6.57 21.94 -9.33
CA CYS A 132 -6.69 20.50 -9.36
C CYS A 132 -7.91 20.02 -8.56
N ILE A 133 -8.79 19.26 -9.23
CA ILE A 133 -9.97 18.65 -8.62
C ILE A 133 -10.06 17.17 -8.99
N PHE A 134 -10.71 16.37 -8.14
CA PHE A 134 -11.07 15.00 -8.49
C PHE A 134 -12.09 14.98 -9.64
N ARG A 135 -12.07 13.91 -10.44
CA ARG A 135 -13.09 13.67 -11.46
C ARG A 135 -14.47 13.54 -10.82
N ASP A 136 -15.48 14.14 -11.44
CA ASP A 136 -16.84 14.18 -10.89
C ASP A 136 -17.40 12.78 -10.65
N ASP A 137 -17.16 11.85 -11.59
CA ASP A 137 -17.62 10.46 -11.55
C ASP A 137 -16.99 9.61 -10.43
N ILE A 138 -15.86 10.04 -9.87
CA ILE A 138 -15.21 9.36 -8.74
C ILE A 138 -15.29 10.17 -7.43
N SER A 139 -15.63 11.45 -7.50
CA SER A 139 -15.65 12.36 -6.34
C SER A 139 -16.52 11.84 -5.19
N ILE A 140 -17.60 11.13 -5.52
CA ILE A 140 -18.51 10.46 -4.58
C ILE A 140 -17.80 9.39 -3.74
N TYR A 141 -16.76 8.76 -4.28
CA TYR A 141 -15.95 7.76 -3.60
C TYR A 141 -14.74 8.37 -2.88
N MET A 142 -14.15 9.43 -3.44
CA MET A 142 -12.97 10.08 -2.87
C MET A 142 -13.25 10.78 -1.55
N LYS A 143 -14.39 11.48 -1.42
CA LYS A 143 -14.76 12.17 -0.16
C LYS A 143 -14.80 11.24 1.06
N PRO A 144 -15.59 10.15 1.08
CA PRO A 144 -15.61 9.25 2.24
C PRO A 144 -14.28 8.55 2.48
N LEU A 145 -13.50 8.25 1.43
CA LEU A 145 -12.17 7.67 1.56
C LEU A 145 -11.18 8.62 2.25
N LEU A 146 -11.14 9.89 1.82
CA LEU A 146 -10.29 10.91 2.44
C LEU A 146 -10.72 11.21 3.88
N GLN A 147 -12.03 11.20 4.15
CA GLN A 147 -12.54 11.33 5.52
C GLN A 147 -12.09 10.16 6.39
N PHE A 148 -12.14 8.93 5.88
CA PHE A 148 -11.63 7.75 6.58
C PHE A 148 -10.12 7.88 6.85
N PHE A 149 -9.30 8.22 5.84
CA PHE A 149 -7.86 8.43 6.01
C PHE A 149 -7.55 9.54 7.04
N SER A 150 -8.32 10.62 7.05
CA SER A 150 -8.22 11.66 8.07
C SER A 150 -8.56 11.15 9.48
N GLN A 151 -9.56 10.28 9.63
CA GLN A 151 -9.94 9.71 10.93
C GLN A 151 -8.88 8.78 11.49
N ILE A 152 -8.20 8.03 10.62
CA ILE A 152 -7.16 7.07 11.01
C ILE A 152 -5.74 7.66 11.00
N GLY A 153 -5.59 8.94 10.63
CA GLY A 153 -4.29 9.62 10.54
C GLY A 153 -3.40 9.12 9.39
N SER A 154 -3.97 8.50 8.36
CA SER A 154 -3.23 7.93 7.23
C SER A 154 -3.11 8.93 6.05
N PRO A 155 -1.98 8.94 5.32
CA PRO A 155 -1.81 9.77 4.15
C PRO A 155 -2.56 9.23 2.91
N PHE A 156 -2.87 10.13 1.98
CA PHE A 156 -3.35 9.79 0.65
C PHE A 156 -2.17 9.65 -0.33
N TYR A 157 -1.87 8.43 -0.76
CA TYR A 157 -0.78 8.17 -1.70
C TYR A 157 -1.21 8.34 -3.16
N ILE A 158 -0.40 9.06 -3.93
CA ILE A 158 -0.51 9.18 -5.38
C ILE A 158 0.74 8.58 -6.05
N ASN A 159 0.51 7.74 -7.06
CA ASN A 159 1.52 7.27 -7.98
C ASN A 159 1.70 8.34 -9.07
N ALA A 160 2.71 9.19 -8.88
CA ALA A 160 3.06 10.22 -9.85
C ALA A 160 3.99 9.66 -10.94
N TYR A 161 3.62 9.86 -12.21
CA TYR A 161 4.41 9.45 -13.37
C TYR A 161 4.55 10.62 -14.36
N PRO A 162 5.43 11.60 -14.10
CA PRO A 162 5.58 12.77 -14.99
C PRO A 162 5.89 12.40 -16.45
N PHE A 163 6.56 11.28 -16.69
CA PHE A 163 6.84 10.78 -18.04
C PHE A 163 5.56 10.44 -18.85
N LEU A 164 4.45 10.11 -18.20
CA LEU A 164 3.18 9.84 -18.90
C LEU A 164 2.37 11.10 -19.21
N ALA A 165 2.79 12.25 -18.68
CA ALA A 165 2.10 13.53 -18.86
C ALA A 165 2.62 14.33 -20.08
N TYR A 166 3.72 13.89 -20.72
CA TYR A 166 4.39 14.58 -21.83
C TYR A 166 4.69 13.63 -22.99
#